data_AF-A0AAE0YZF4-F1
#
_entry.id   AF-A0AAE0YZF4-F1
#
_cell.length_a   1.000
_cell.length_b   1.000
_cell.length_c   1.000
_cell.angle_alpha   90.00
_cell.angle_beta   90.00
_cell.angle_gamma   90.00
#
_symmetry.space_group_name_H-M   'P 1'
#
loop_
_entity.id
_entity.type
_entity.pdbx_description
1 polymer ?
#
loop_
_entity_poly.entity_id
_entity_poly.type
_entity_poly.pdbx_seq_one_letter_code
_entity_poly.pdbx_strand_id
1 'polypeptide(L)'
;MARQKDKGFQRMDMSQAFFDKSEQELNALRTSVATTLQNDMLRLVEEELHSDLVLTNGTDSVKAHRSILQCRHCWKDEWVSRNSHPTFSTIEVKGKTSAQLRSFIR
;
A
#
# COMPACT_ATOMS: atom_id res chain seq x y z
N MET A 1 32.43 40.84 -39.39
CA MET A 1 31.63 41.07 -38.16
C MET A 1 30.55 39.98 -38.09
N ALA A 2 30.71 38.99 -37.22
CA ALA A 2 29.77 37.88 -37.09
C ALA A 2 28.73 38.21 -36.01
N ARG A 3 27.44 38.22 -36.37
CA ARG A 3 26.33 38.39 -35.42
C ARG A 3 26.13 37.08 -34.66
N GLN A 4 26.44 37.09 -33.36
CA GLN A 4 26.14 36.00 -32.43
C GLN A 4 24.61 35.92 -32.29
N LYS A 5 24.02 34.82 -32.76
CA LYS A 5 22.60 34.51 -32.56
C LYS A 5 22.48 33.93 -31.15
N ASP A 6 22.03 34.76 -30.21
CA ASP A 6 21.59 34.32 -28.88
C ASP A 6 20.50 33.26 -29.06
N LYS A 7 20.86 31.99 -28.86
CA LYS A 7 19.88 30.92 -28.69
C LYS A 7 19.38 31.02 -27.26
N GLY A 8 18.52 32.01 -27.02
CA GLY A 8 17.68 32.04 -25.84
C GLY A 8 16.95 30.69 -25.80
N PHE A 9 17.24 29.90 -24.77
CA PHE A 9 16.44 28.75 -24.39
C PHE A 9 15.03 29.28 -24.13
N GLN A 10 14.18 29.24 -25.16
CA GLN A 10 12.75 29.46 -25.01
C GLN A 10 12.27 28.33 -24.12
N ARG A 11 12.11 28.63 -22.83
CA ARG A 11 11.17 27.92 -21.98
C ARG A 11 9.84 27.97 -22.74
N MET A 12 9.44 26.86 -23.36
CA MET A 12 8.11 26.75 -23.92
C MET A 12 7.15 26.84 -22.73
N ASP A 13 6.57 28.02 -22.51
CA ASP A 13 5.46 28.17 -21.59
C ASP A 13 4.30 27.35 -22.17
N MET A 14 4.16 26.13 -21.63
CA MET A 14 3.04 25.26 -21.96
C MET A 14 1.74 25.95 -21.52
N SER A 15 0.65 25.72 -22.27
CA SER A 15 -0.63 26.30 -21.92
C SER A 15 -1.14 25.74 -20.58
N GLN A 16 -1.93 26.53 -19.84
CA GLN A 16 -2.56 26.07 -18.60
C GLN A 16 -3.36 24.77 -18.84
N ALA A 17 -4.06 24.68 -19.97
CA ALA A 17 -4.79 23.48 -20.37
C ALA A 17 -3.91 22.23 -20.51
N PHE A 18 -2.63 22.38 -20.91
CA PHE A 18 -1.69 21.27 -20.93
C PHE A 18 -1.33 20.82 -19.52
N PHE A 19 -1.08 21.75 -18.59
CA PHE A 19 -0.79 21.41 -17.20
C PHE A 19 -1.97 20.73 -16.52
N ASP A 20 -3.19 21.25 -16.70
CA ASP A 20 -4.41 20.68 -16.13
C ASP A 20 -4.64 19.25 -16.65
N LYS A 21 -4.44 19.04 -17.95
CA LYS A 21 -4.55 17.70 -18.57
C LYS A 21 -3.47 16.76 -18.04
N SER A 22 -2.23 17.22 -17.92
CA SER A 22 -1.12 16.43 -17.38
C SER A 22 -1.36 16.03 -15.93
N GLU A 23 -1.93 16.92 -15.11
CA GLU A 23 -2.30 16.62 -13.73
C GLU A 23 -3.44 15.59 -13.67
N GLN A 24 -4.45 15.73 -14.53
CA GLN A 24 -5.53 14.77 -14.63
C GLN A 24 -5.03 13.38 -15.03
N GLU A 25 -4.16 13.29 -16.04
CA GLU A 25 -3.55 12.03 -16.48
C GLU A 25 -2.68 11.41 -15.37
N LEU A 26 -1.92 12.23 -14.65
CA LEU A 26 -1.13 11.78 -13.51
C LEU A 26 -2.02 11.20 -12.39
N ASN A 27 -3.12 11.87 -12.07
CA ASN A 27 -4.07 11.40 -11.05
C ASN A 27 -4.81 10.14 -11.49
N ALA A 28 -5.16 10.03 -12.77
CA ALA A 28 -5.73 8.81 -13.36
C ALA A 28 -4.75 7.65 -13.28
N LEU A 29 -3.48 7.88 -13.62
CA LEU A 29 -2.42 6.88 -13.54
C LEU A 29 -2.18 6.42 -12.09
N ARG A 30 -2.09 7.37 -11.15
CA ARG A 30 -1.96 7.06 -9.71
C ARG A 30 -3.10 6.19 -9.22
N THR A 31 -4.33 6.55 -9.57
CA THR A 31 -5.53 5.76 -9.20
C THR A 31 -5.47 4.36 -9.81
N SER A 32 -5.12 4.25 -11.09
CA SER A 32 -5.02 2.95 -11.76
C SER A 32 -3.97 2.05 -11.11
N VAL A 33 -2.78 2.59 -10.83
CA VAL A 33 -1.68 1.84 -10.18
C VAL A 33 -2.06 1.43 -8.76
N ALA A 34 -2.69 2.33 -7.99
CA ALA A 34 -3.17 2.02 -6.64
C ALA A 34 -4.22 0.90 -6.64
N THR A 35 -5.19 0.95 -7.55
CA THR A 35 -6.22 -0.09 -7.69
C THR A 35 -5.62 -1.45 -8.08
N THR A 36 -4.69 -1.47 -9.05
CA THR A 36 -4.00 -2.71 -9.43
C THR A 36 -3.24 -3.30 -8.23
N LEU A 37 -2.46 -2.47 -7.53
CA LEU A 37 -1.70 -2.90 -6.36
C LEU A 37 -2.61 -3.40 -5.23
N GLN A 38 -3.73 -2.72 -4.98
CA GLN A 38 -4.74 -3.16 -4.00
C GLN A 38 -5.28 -4.55 -4.34
N ASN A 39 -5.62 -4.79 -5.60
CA ASN A 39 -6.14 -6.10 -6.04
C ASN A 39 -5.07 -7.19 -5.91
N ASP A 40 -3.81 -6.89 -6.27
CA ASP A 40 -2.71 -7.84 -6.13
C ASP A 40 -2.46 -8.17 -4.65
N MET A 41 -2.49 -7.18 -3.76
CA MET A 41 -2.39 -7.38 -2.31
C MET A 41 -3.55 -8.21 -1.75
N LEU A 42 -4.78 -7.97 -2.20
CA LEU A 42 -5.92 -8.79 -1.81
C LEU A 42 -5.76 -10.24 -2.26
N ARG A 43 -5.26 -10.47 -3.47
CA ARG A 43 -4.97 -11.83 -3.96
C ARG A 43 -3.92 -12.54 -3.12
N LEU A 44 -2.85 -11.85 -2.71
CA LEU A 44 -1.85 -12.43 -1.81
C LEU A 44 -2.48 -12.94 -0.51
N VAL A 45 -3.47 -12.22 0.02
CA VAL A 45 -4.19 -12.60 1.24
C VAL A 45 -5.16 -13.77 0.98
N GLU A 46 -5.93 -13.73 -0.11
CA GLU A 46 -6.92 -14.76 -0.43
C GLU A 46 -6.29 -16.09 -0.83
N GLU A 47 -5.16 -16.06 -1.51
CA GLU A 47 -4.39 -17.24 -1.92
C GLU A 47 -3.38 -17.69 -0.83
N GLU A 48 -3.34 -17.00 0.32
CA GLU A 48 -2.42 -17.24 1.45
C GLU A 48 -0.92 -17.30 1.04
N LEU A 49 -0.52 -16.48 0.08
CA LEU A 49 0.85 -16.45 -0.46
C LEU A 49 1.77 -15.61 0.41
N HIS A 50 2.94 -16.15 0.79
CA HIS A 50 4.00 -15.41 1.51
C HIS A 50 3.56 -14.73 2.82
N SER A 51 2.55 -15.27 3.51
CA SER A 51 2.13 -14.73 4.80
C SER A 51 3.22 -14.90 5.86
N ASP A 52 3.49 -13.85 6.62
CA ASP A 52 4.52 -13.78 7.68
C ASP A 52 3.92 -13.54 9.08
N LEU A 53 2.59 -13.40 9.14
CA LEU A 53 1.84 -13.06 10.34
C LEU A 53 0.59 -13.94 10.46
N VAL A 54 0.28 -14.35 11.69
CA VAL A 54 -0.98 -15.01 12.05
C VAL A 54 -1.72 -14.13 13.06
N LEU A 55 -2.96 -13.75 12.74
CA LEU A 55 -3.88 -13.13 13.69
C LEU A 55 -4.77 -14.22 14.29
N THR A 56 -4.91 -14.25 15.61
CA THR A 56 -5.76 -15.24 16.29
C THR A 56 -6.60 -14.58 17.39
N ASN A 57 -7.82 -15.08 17.62
CA ASN A 57 -8.64 -14.70 18.78
C ASN A 57 -8.57 -15.75 19.91
N GLY A 58 -7.67 -16.74 19.78
CA GLY A 58 -7.53 -17.89 20.69
C GLY A 58 -8.24 -19.16 20.20
N THR A 59 -9.26 -19.05 19.34
CA THR A 59 -10.00 -20.20 18.78
C THR A 59 -9.83 -20.31 17.26
N ASP A 60 -9.87 -19.18 16.58
CA ASP A 60 -9.71 -19.02 15.15
C ASP A 60 -8.34 -18.40 14.84
N SER A 61 -7.83 -18.66 13.65
CA SER A 61 -6.63 -17.99 13.14
C SER A 61 -6.79 -17.62 11.68
N VAL A 62 -6.12 -16.53 11.29
CA VAL A 62 -6.13 -15.97 9.95
C VAL A 62 -4.71 -15.55 9.61
N LYS A 63 -4.20 -15.98 8.45
CA LYS A 63 -2.89 -15.56 7.95
C LYS A 63 -2.98 -14.17 7.33
N ALA A 64 -1.90 -13.40 7.47
CA ALA A 64 -1.80 -12.02 7.03
C ALA A 64 -0.36 -11.66 6.66
N HIS A 65 -0.20 -10.43 6.15
CA HIS A 65 1.09 -9.83 5.86
C HIS A 65 1.31 -8.63 6.77
N ARG A 66 2.40 -8.66 7.53
CA ARG A 66 2.75 -7.58 8.46
C ARG A 66 2.89 -6.25 7.73
N SER A 67 3.57 -6.23 6.59
CA SER A 67 3.80 -5.03 5.80
C SER A 67 2.51 -4.37 5.33
N ILE A 68 1.53 -5.16 4.90
CA ILE A 68 0.20 -4.65 4.47
C ILE A 68 -0.52 -4.03 5.66
N LEU A 69 -0.53 -4.70 6.82
CA LEU A 69 -1.19 -4.17 8.01
C LEU A 69 -0.49 -2.92 8.55
N GLN A 70 0.84 -2.87 8.57
CA GLN A 70 1.64 -1.71 8.98
C GLN A 70 1.35 -0.45 8.15
N CYS A 71 1.08 -0.62 6.85
CA CYS A 71 0.69 0.50 5.98
C CYS A 71 -0.71 1.06 6.30
N ARG A 72 -1.55 0.33 7.05
CA ARG A 72 -2.89 0.80 7.45
C ARG A 72 -2.82 1.57 8.76
N HIS A 73 -3.55 2.68 8.83
CA HIS A 73 -3.60 3.57 10.01
C HIS A 73 -4.09 2.90 11.32
N CYS A 74 -4.63 1.69 11.27
CA CYS A 74 -5.11 0.96 12.44
C CYS A 74 -4.06 0.07 13.12
N TRP A 75 -2.85 0.00 12.57
CA TRP A 75 -1.76 -0.79 13.13
C TRP A 75 -1.17 -0.17 14.39
N LYS A 76 -0.75 -1.02 15.34
CA LYS A 76 0.00 -0.62 16.52
C LYS A 76 1.26 -1.47 16.62
N ASP A 77 2.43 -0.84 16.64
CA ASP A 77 3.72 -1.54 16.71
C ASP A 77 3.85 -2.42 17.97
N GLU A 78 3.16 -2.04 19.05
CA GLU A 78 3.05 -2.79 20.30
C GLU A 78 2.47 -4.20 20.13
N TRP A 79 1.66 -4.44 19.09
CA TRP A 79 1.08 -5.75 18.82
C TRP A 79 2.14 -6.77 18.38
N VAL A 80 3.22 -6.29 17.77
CA VAL A 80 4.31 -7.12 17.24
C VAL A 80 5.34 -7.46 18.31
N SER A 81 5.44 -6.65 19.37
CA SER A 81 6.57 -6.61 20.30
C SER A 81 6.74 -7.87 21.17
N ARG A 82 5.93 -8.91 20.98
CA ARG A 82 5.85 -10.07 21.87
C ARG A 82 6.30 -11.41 21.28
N ASN A 83 6.87 -11.44 20.08
CA ASN A 83 7.39 -12.68 19.50
C ASN A 83 8.89 -12.61 19.30
N SER A 84 9.60 -13.25 20.23
CA SER A 84 11.04 -13.55 20.16
C SER A 84 11.38 -14.69 19.18
N HIS A 85 10.41 -15.22 18.43
CA HIS A 85 10.62 -16.30 17.46
C HIS A 85 10.57 -15.77 16.01
N PRO A 86 11.62 -16.01 15.20
CA PRO A 86 11.80 -15.36 13.90
C PRO A 86 11.04 -16.00 12.72
N THR A 87 10.31 -17.10 12.90
CA THR A 87 9.72 -17.84 11.77
C THR A 87 8.26 -17.51 11.46
N PHE A 88 7.44 -17.26 12.48
CA PHE A 88 6.07 -16.75 12.32
C PHE A 88 5.71 -15.91 13.53
N SER A 89 5.29 -14.67 13.27
CA SER A 89 4.73 -13.84 14.33
C SER A 89 3.24 -14.14 14.48
N THR A 90 2.78 -14.33 15.71
CA THR A 90 1.37 -14.52 16.03
C THR A 90 0.89 -13.37 16.91
N ILE A 91 -0.18 -12.70 16.51
CA ILE A 91 -0.81 -11.62 17.28
C ILE A 91 -2.17 -12.10 17.76
N GLU A 92 -2.37 -12.07 19.08
CA GLU A 92 -3.66 -12.37 19.68
C GLU A 92 -4.54 -11.11 19.73
N VAL A 93 -5.68 -11.16 19.04
CA VAL A 93 -6.70 -10.11 18.98
C VAL A 93 -7.95 -10.59 19.72
N LYS A 94 -7.99 -10.33 21.03
CA LYS A 94 -9.08 -10.77 21.91
C LYS A 94 -10.41 -10.10 21.58
N GLY A 95 -11.51 -10.82 21.81
CA GLY A 95 -12.87 -10.30 21.69
C GLY A 95 -13.33 -10.03 20.25
N LYS A 96 -12.66 -10.62 19.25
CA LYS A 96 -13.05 -10.55 17.84
C LYS A 96 -13.50 -11.91 17.33
N THR A 97 -14.54 -11.93 16.50
CA THR A 97 -14.97 -13.14 15.78
C THR A 97 -14.07 -13.41 14.58
N SER A 98 -14.08 -14.64 14.05
CA SER A 98 -13.38 -14.99 12.81
C SER A 98 -13.71 -14.04 11.64
N ALA A 99 -14.97 -13.65 11.49
CA ALA A 99 -15.40 -12.69 10.47
C ALA A 99 -14.79 -11.30 10.68
N GLN A 100 -14.69 -10.84 11.93
CA GLN A 100 -14.04 -9.57 12.26
C GLN A 100 -12.52 -9.62 12.03
N LEU A 101 -11.87 -10.76 12.29
CA LEU A 101 -10.46 -10.95 11.95
C LEU A 101 -10.23 -10.88 10.44
N ARG A 102 -11.08 -11.55 9.65
CA ARG A 102 -11.01 -11.50 8.17
C ARG A 102 -11.32 -10.12 7.61
N SER A 103 -12.26 -9.39 8.20
CA SER A 103 -12.55 -8.00 7.82
C SER A 103 -11.40 -7.04 8.18
N PHE A 104 -10.53 -7.41 9.11
CA PHE A 104 -9.39 -6.59 9.50
C PHE A 104 -8.22 -6.68 8.51
N ILE A 105 -8.10 -7.81 7.80
CA ILE A 105 -7.04 -8.04 6.81
C ILE A 105 -7.44 -7.64 5.39
N ARG A 106 -8.75 -7.53 5.12
CA ARG A 106 -9.33 -7.03 3.87
C ARG A 106 -9.58 -5.52 3.96
#